data_AF-A0A099WH25-F1
#
_entry.id   AF-A0A099WH25-F1
#
_cell.length_a   1.000
_cell.length_b   1.000
_cell.length_c   1.000
_cell.angle_alpha   90.00
_cell.angle_beta   90.00
_cell.angle_gamma   90.00
#
_symmetry.space_group_name_H-M   'P 1'
#
loop_
_entity.id
_entity.type
_entity.pdbx_description
1 polymer ?
#
loop_
_entity_poly.entity_id
_entity_poly.type
_entity_poly.pdbx_seq_one_letter_code
_entity_poly.pdbx_strand_id
1 'polypeptide(L)'
;MLFELTNEQRSYLGLTLIEDSWDRVVFNEHITLFFDGDALCKQINVHENSYFETSLNENTSENRTILLPKTAKGKPKKLNFTALQNCRGVGVYFRYNGYVTIANFTTQTTFYNSFGNEEEGQSFDDLKLWLNQWMRDSTEKDLKQLNAFKSMKRQRKKYQAGDFFTFKLGRRKFGVGRILLVIDPIRKAVEKGILQEKHYGLHLMGKPIVIKVYNKVSDTENFDLDELATCPAFPSDFIADNVFYYGEYNVIGNRSLQPAELEFPISYSRSIDGQDPDTVYLQYGMIYLETNIKNYNRYLNEAIDAMHYSSNPYRFESIGFSILFRNRAELLGRKLDMADDKSDLRHPENAKIKQDIFTHFGLDATKSYAENYEIYLNK
;
A
#
# COMPACT_ATOMS: atom_id res chain seq x y z
N MET A 1 0.38 8.09 -32.79
CA MET A 1 0.69 8.06 -31.34
C MET A 1 0.37 9.43 -30.78
N LEU A 2 -0.44 9.49 -29.71
CA LEU A 2 -0.96 10.75 -29.12
C LEU A 2 0.07 11.50 -28.27
N PHE A 3 1.02 10.79 -27.66
CA PHE A 3 2.04 11.34 -26.76
C PHE A 3 3.23 10.38 -26.67
N GLU A 4 4.46 10.90 -26.62
CA GLU A 4 5.67 10.12 -26.37
C GLU A 4 6.67 10.97 -25.57
N LEU A 5 7.33 10.36 -24.58
CA LEU A 5 8.40 11.02 -23.85
C LEU A 5 9.65 11.20 -24.74
N THR A 6 10.42 12.27 -24.51
CA THR A 6 11.77 12.41 -25.09
C THR A 6 12.80 11.65 -24.24
N ASN A 7 13.97 11.34 -24.82
CA ASN A 7 15.07 10.75 -24.03
C ASN A 7 15.56 11.68 -22.91
N GLU A 8 15.47 13.00 -23.09
CA GLU A 8 15.71 13.96 -22.03
C GLU A 8 14.73 13.74 -20.87
N GLN A 9 13.42 13.75 -21.13
CA GLN A 9 12.40 13.49 -20.11
C GLN A 9 12.59 12.12 -19.43
N ARG A 10 12.90 11.06 -20.20
CA ARG A 10 13.19 9.72 -19.66
C ARG A 10 14.33 9.73 -18.66
N SER A 11 15.38 10.53 -18.89
CA SER A 11 16.51 10.64 -17.96
C SER A 11 16.10 11.20 -16.60
N TYR A 12 15.20 12.18 -16.58
CA TYR A 12 14.64 12.78 -15.36
C TYR A 12 13.62 11.89 -14.64
N LEU A 13 13.14 10.83 -15.30
CA LEU A 13 12.24 9.83 -14.73
C LEU A 13 12.97 8.53 -14.36
N GLY A 14 14.26 8.40 -14.67
CA GLY A 14 15.05 7.21 -14.39
C GLY A 14 14.76 6.04 -15.31
N LEU A 15 14.04 6.28 -16.42
CA LEU A 15 13.71 5.27 -17.41
C LEU A 15 14.96 4.85 -18.22
N THR A 16 14.88 3.68 -18.86
CA THR A 16 15.84 3.33 -19.91
C THR A 16 15.59 4.24 -21.12
N LEU A 17 16.65 4.79 -21.72
CA LEU A 17 16.54 5.59 -22.93
C LEU A 17 16.16 4.70 -24.13
N ILE A 18 15.65 5.30 -25.20
CA ILE A 18 15.48 4.61 -26.47
C ILE A 18 16.74 4.87 -27.29
N GLU A 19 17.49 3.82 -27.61
CA GLU A 19 18.69 3.92 -28.43
C GLU A 19 18.32 4.10 -29.90
N ASP A 20 19.13 4.84 -30.65
CA ASP A 20 18.89 5.10 -32.08
C ASP A 20 18.92 3.82 -32.94
N SER A 21 19.58 2.77 -32.45
CA SER A 21 19.65 1.47 -33.10
C SER A 21 18.41 0.59 -32.89
N TRP A 22 17.48 0.99 -32.01
CA TRP A 22 16.31 0.18 -31.71
C TRP A 22 15.21 0.34 -32.76
N ASP A 23 14.67 -0.80 -33.19
CA ASP A 23 13.56 -0.84 -34.13
C ASP A 23 12.24 -0.55 -33.43
N ARG A 24 11.55 0.49 -33.89
CA ARG A 24 10.21 0.86 -33.43
C ARG A 24 9.14 0.11 -34.22
N VAL A 25 8.29 -0.64 -33.51
CA VAL A 25 7.19 -1.40 -34.10
C VAL A 25 5.87 -0.95 -33.48
N VAL A 26 4.97 -0.43 -34.30
CA VAL A 26 3.58 -0.13 -33.89
C VAL A 26 2.81 -1.45 -33.83
N PHE A 27 2.54 -1.92 -32.61
CA PHE A 27 1.85 -3.20 -32.39
C PHE A 27 0.34 -3.06 -32.59
N ASN A 28 -0.23 -1.94 -32.12
CA ASN A 28 -1.57 -1.46 -32.45
C ASN A 28 -1.64 0.06 -32.21
N GLU A 29 -2.83 0.65 -32.30
CA GLU A 29 -3.04 2.10 -32.13
C GLU A 29 -2.62 2.67 -30.77
N HIS A 30 -2.48 1.82 -29.74
CA HIS A 30 -2.14 2.19 -28.37
C HIS A 30 -0.78 1.70 -27.90
N ILE A 31 -0.23 0.65 -28.53
CA ILE A 31 0.98 -0.03 -28.06
C ILE A 31 2.09 0.09 -29.09
N THR A 32 3.24 0.58 -28.64
CA THR A 32 4.47 0.59 -29.41
C THR A 32 5.55 -0.20 -28.69
N LEU A 33 6.23 -1.05 -29.45
CA LEU A 33 7.30 -1.93 -28.99
C LEU A 33 8.63 -1.46 -29.58
N PHE A 34 9.70 -1.60 -28.81
CA PHE A 34 11.06 -1.28 -29.27
C PHE A 34 11.95 -2.52 -29.14
N PHE A 35 12.64 -2.84 -30.22
CA PHE A 35 13.49 -4.02 -30.32
C PHE A 35 14.95 -3.68 -30.54
N ASP A 36 15.84 -4.38 -29.85
CA ASP A 36 17.27 -4.42 -30.17
C ASP A 36 17.58 -5.78 -30.81
N GLY A 37 17.70 -5.82 -32.14
CA GLY A 37 17.71 -7.08 -32.87
C GLY A 37 16.42 -7.88 -32.61
N ASP A 38 16.53 -9.07 -32.02
CA ASP A 38 15.37 -9.90 -31.65
C ASP A 38 14.94 -9.74 -30.18
N ALA A 39 15.59 -8.87 -29.40
CA ALA A 39 15.22 -8.62 -28.01
C ALA A 39 14.15 -7.52 -27.94
N LEU A 40 13.02 -7.79 -27.29
CA LEU A 40 12.01 -6.79 -26.94
C LEU A 40 12.47 -6.05 -25.67
N CYS A 41 12.87 -4.79 -25.84
CA CYS A 41 13.55 -4.01 -24.81
C CYS A 41 12.62 -3.02 -24.09
N LYS A 42 11.55 -2.56 -24.75
CA LYS A 42 10.63 -1.56 -24.18
C LYS A 42 9.24 -1.66 -24.78
N GLN A 43 8.26 -1.30 -23.97
CA GLN A 43 6.87 -1.13 -24.36
C GLN A 43 6.35 0.22 -23.87
N ILE A 44 5.67 0.93 -24.75
CA ILE A 44 4.92 2.16 -24.45
C ILE A 44 3.46 1.90 -24.76
N ASN A 45 2.58 2.18 -23.79
CA ASN A 45 1.13 2.14 -23.94
C ASN A 45 0.58 3.55 -23.77
N VAL A 46 -0.22 4.00 -24.73
CA VAL A 46 -0.82 5.32 -24.75
C VAL A 46 -2.30 5.19 -25.09
N HIS A 47 -3.15 5.61 -24.17
CA HIS A 47 -4.59 5.78 -24.37
C HIS A 47 -4.98 7.21 -24.01
N GLU A 48 -6.15 7.67 -24.43
CA GLU A 48 -6.68 9.05 -24.30
C GLU A 48 -5.99 9.93 -23.26
N ASN A 49 -6.07 9.55 -21.97
CA ASN A 49 -5.50 10.28 -20.84
C ASN A 49 -4.56 9.43 -19.97
N SER A 50 -3.95 8.38 -20.53
CA SER A 50 -3.03 7.52 -19.80
C SER A 50 -1.79 7.16 -20.59
N TYR A 51 -0.66 7.14 -19.90
CA TYR A 51 0.64 6.77 -20.42
C TYR A 51 1.27 5.72 -19.50
N PHE A 52 1.81 4.67 -20.09
CA PHE A 52 2.58 3.67 -19.35
C PHE A 52 3.79 3.24 -20.16
N GLU A 53 4.98 3.46 -19.61
CA GLU A 53 6.24 3.06 -20.22
C GLU A 53 7.01 2.12 -19.29
N THR A 54 7.40 0.97 -19.83
CA THR A 54 8.18 -0.05 -19.11
C THR A 54 9.31 -0.58 -19.98
N SER A 55 10.44 -0.86 -19.35
CA SER A 55 11.49 -1.68 -19.96
C SER A 55 11.13 -3.16 -19.84
N LEU A 56 11.54 -3.94 -20.83
CA LEU A 56 11.33 -5.37 -20.96
C LEU A 56 12.67 -6.07 -21.19
N ASN A 57 12.70 -7.37 -20.93
CA ASN A 57 13.83 -8.22 -21.26
C ASN A 57 13.27 -9.57 -21.71
N GLU A 58 12.75 -9.57 -22.93
CA GLU A 58 12.16 -10.73 -23.57
C GLU A 58 12.85 -10.98 -24.91
N ASN A 59 13.13 -12.23 -25.24
CA ASN A 59 13.70 -12.59 -26.53
C ASN A 59 12.59 -13.06 -27.46
N THR A 60 12.75 -12.77 -28.74
CA THR A 60 11.83 -13.22 -29.78
C THR A 60 12.54 -14.04 -30.86
N SER A 61 11.76 -14.71 -31.70
CA SER A 61 12.23 -15.42 -32.89
C SER A 61 11.21 -15.28 -34.02
N GLU A 62 11.53 -15.86 -35.18
CA GLU A 62 10.65 -15.88 -36.35
C GLU A 62 10.17 -14.46 -36.71
N ASN A 63 11.13 -13.57 -36.98
CA ASN A 63 10.90 -12.16 -37.28
C ASN A 63 10.04 -11.46 -36.21
N ARG A 64 10.38 -11.69 -34.94
CA ARG A 64 9.74 -11.07 -33.76
C ARG A 64 8.27 -11.44 -33.54
N THR A 65 7.79 -12.52 -34.15
CA THR A 65 6.40 -12.98 -34.01
C THR A 65 6.21 -14.03 -32.92
N ILE A 66 7.29 -14.66 -32.46
CA ILE A 66 7.28 -15.65 -31.39
C ILE A 66 8.09 -15.14 -30.20
N LEU A 67 7.46 -15.08 -29.02
CA LEU A 67 8.09 -14.82 -27.74
C LEU A 67 8.73 -16.12 -27.22
N LEU A 68 10.03 -16.07 -26.93
CA LEU A 68 10.77 -17.19 -26.40
C LEU A 68 10.60 -17.30 -24.87
N PRO A 69 10.53 -18.53 -24.33
CA PRO A 69 10.40 -18.72 -22.89
C PRO A 69 11.70 -18.36 -22.15
N LYS A 70 11.58 -17.79 -20.95
CA LYS A 70 12.74 -17.50 -20.08
C LYS A 70 13.42 -18.74 -19.47
N THR A 71 12.73 -19.87 -19.47
CA THR A 71 13.22 -21.11 -18.87
C THR A 71 13.12 -22.27 -19.87
N ALA A 72 13.99 -23.26 -19.73
CA ALA A 72 14.02 -24.44 -20.60
C ALA A 72 12.72 -25.25 -20.61
N LYS A 73 11.89 -25.15 -19.56
CA LYS A 73 10.58 -25.82 -19.46
C LYS A 73 9.44 -25.00 -20.07
N GLY A 74 9.66 -23.72 -20.36
CA GLY A 74 8.62 -22.88 -20.96
C GLY A 74 8.39 -23.23 -22.42
N LYS A 75 7.21 -22.89 -22.93
CA LYS A 75 6.87 -23.05 -24.34
C LYS A 75 6.94 -21.69 -25.05
N PRO A 76 7.45 -21.63 -26.28
CA PRO A 76 7.31 -20.45 -27.12
C PRO A 76 5.84 -20.06 -27.28
N LYS A 77 5.57 -18.76 -27.35
CA LYS A 77 4.22 -18.22 -27.50
C LYS A 77 4.19 -17.23 -28.65
N LYS A 78 3.11 -17.21 -29.41
CA LYS A 78 2.90 -16.13 -30.37
C LYS A 78 2.86 -14.79 -29.64
N LEU A 79 3.59 -13.81 -30.15
CA LEU A 79 3.55 -12.45 -29.68
C LEU A 79 2.19 -11.85 -30.05
N ASN A 80 1.29 -11.83 -29.08
CA ASN A 80 -0.03 -11.24 -29.16
C ASN A 80 -0.28 -10.38 -27.92
N PHE A 81 -1.43 -9.71 -27.86
CA PHE A 81 -1.78 -8.82 -26.76
C PHE A 81 -1.73 -9.51 -25.39
N THR A 82 -2.31 -10.72 -25.27
CA THR A 82 -2.28 -11.51 -24.03
C THR A 82 -0.85 -11.90 -23.63
N ALA A 83 0.01 -12.24 -24.59
CA ALA A 83 1.41 -12.56 -24.31
C ALA A 83 2.17 -11.33 -23.78
N LEU A 84 1.95 -10.16 -24.39
CA LEU A 84 2.55 -8.89 -23.95
C LEU A 84 2.11 -8.50 -22.53
N GLN A 85 0.84 -8.67 -22.17
CA GLN A 85 0.36 -8.41 -20.80
C GLN A 85 1.04 -9.31 -19.75
N ASN A 86 1.56 -10.46 -20.14
CA ASN A 86 2.28 -11.37 -19.26
C ASN A 86 3.79 -11.11 -19.21
N CYS A 87 4.33 -10.25 -20.09
CA CYS A 87 5.73 -9.85 -20.04
C CYS A 87 5.96 -9.05 -18.76
N ARG A 88 6.98 -9.45 -17.99
CA ARG A 88 7.28 -8.78 -16.73
C ARG A 88 8.21 -7.61 -17.00
N GLY A 89 7.76 -6.42 -16.62
CA GLY A 89 8.60 -5.23 -16.63
C GLY A 89 9.87 -5.43 -15.78
N VAL A 90 10.93 -4.74 -16.18
CA VAL A 90 12.22 -4.76 -15.49
C VAL A 90 12.67 -3.33 -15.20
N GLY A 91 13.25 -3.12 -14.01
CA GLY A 91 13.74 -1.81 -13.60
C GLY A 91 12.62 -0.78 -13.43
N VAL A 92 12.96 0.49 -13.67
CA VAL A 92 12.07 1.63 -13.48
C VAL A 92 11.00 1.68 -14.57
N TYR A 93 9.77 1.93 -14.17
CA TYR A 93 8.65 2.23 -15.05
C TYR A 93 8.03 3.58 -14.68
N PHE A 94 7.31 4.14 -15.65
CA PHE A 94 6.56 5.38 -15.48
C PHE A 94 5.11 5.14 -15.84
N ARG A 95 4.20 5.64 -15.00
CA ARG A 95 2.76 5.65 -15.25
C ARG A 95 2.22 7.05 -15.04
N TYR A 96 1.36 7.45 -15.96
CA TYR A 96 0.43 8.56 -15.81
C TYR A 96 -0.99 8.08 -16.14
N ASN A 97 -1.93 8.33 -15.25
CA ASN A 97 -3.37 8.04 -15.44
C ASN A 97 -4.22 9.03 -14.64
N GLY A 98 -3.79 10.28 -14.66
CA GLY A 98 -4.22 11.33 -13.75
C GLY A 98 -3.34 11.50 -12.51
N TYR A 99 -2.61 10.44 -12.15
CA TYR A 99 -1.53 10.48 -11.16
C TYR A 99 -0.23 10.03 -11.78
N VAL A 100 0.88 10.58 -11.30
CA VAL A 100 2.22 10.19 -11.71
C VAL A 100 2.77 9.15 -10.76
N THR A 101 3.30 8.06 -11.30
CA THR A 101 4.06 7.05 -10.57
C THR A 101 5.40 6.80 -11.25
N ILE A 102 6.49 6.91 -10.48
CA ILE A 102 7.83 6.45 -10.82
C ILE A 102 8.17 5.33 -9.83
N ALA A 103 8.20 4.09 -10.30
CA ALA A 103 8.42 2.92 -9.46
C ALA A 103 9.26 1.87 -10.19
N ASN A 104 9.67 0.82 -9.49
CA ASN A 104 10.63 -0.15 -10.01
C ASN A 104 10.12 -1.58 -9.82
N PHE A 105 9.96 -2.32 -10.94
CA PHE A 105 9.49 -3.70 -10.94
C PHE A 105 10.48 -4.66 -10.27
N THR A 106 11.78 -4.40 -10.44
CA THR A 106 12.84 -5.24 -9.88
C THR A 106 12.84 -5.17 -8.36
N THR A 107 12.86 -3.96 -7.81
CA THR A 107 12.89 -3.75 -6.35
C THR A 107 11.53 -3.89 -5.69
N GLN A 108 10.44 -3.68 -6.43
CA GLN A 108 9.08 -3.49 -5.90
C GLN A 108 9.00 -2.32 -4.91
N THR A 109 9.62 -1.21 -5.29
CA THR A 109 9.59 0.03 -4.50
C THR A 109 9.25 1.22 -5.37
N THR A 110 8.76 2.28 -4.74
CA THR A 110 8.32 3.51 -5.39
C THR A 110 9.29 4.66 -5.11
N PHE A 111 9.71 5.38 -6.15
CA PHE A 111 10.54 6.58 -6.00
C PHE A 111 9.69 7.82 -5.73
N TYR A 112 8.60 7.95 -6.47
CA TYR A 112 7.64 9.05 -6.38
C TYR A 112 6.25 8.57 -6.82
N ASN A 113 5.24 9.03 -6.11
CA ASN A 113 3.84 8.84 -6.45
C ASN A 113 3.07 10.11 -6.08
N SER A 114 2.29 10.66 -7.01
CA SER A 114 1.46 11.84 -6.76
C SER A 114 0.06 11.50 -6.21
N PHE A 115 -0.30 10.22 -6.14
CA PHE A 115 -1.56 9.76 -5.54
C PHE A 115 -1.66 10.24 -4.09
N GLY A 116 -2.65 11.09 -3.82
CA GLY A 116 -2.89 11.73 -2.51
C GLY A 116 -2.07 12.95 -2.21
N ASN A 117 -1.22 13.36 -3.15
CA ASN A 117 -0.26 14.43 -2.95
C ASN A 117 -0.48 15.63 -3.86
N GLU A 118 -1.28 15.56 -4.94
CA GLU A 118 -1.53 16.65 -5.90
C GLU A 118 -2.99 16.64 -6.39
N GLU A 119 -3.51 17.78 -6.87
CA GLU A 119 -4.80 17.81 -7.59
C GLU A 119 -4.66 17.05 -8.90
N GLU A 120 -5.73 16.38 -9.31
CA GLU A 120 -5.74 15.49 -10.45
C GLU A 120 -5.67 16.29 -11.76
N GLY A 121 -4.55 16.18 -12.47
CA GLY A 121 -4.51 16.57 -13.89
C GLY A 121 -5.10 15.44 -14.70
N GLN A 122 -6.08 15.67 -15.58
CA GLN A 122 -6.76 14.59 -16.32
C GLN A 122 -6.28 14.48 -17.78
N SER A 123 -5.31 15.28 -18.20
CA SER A 123 -4.92 15.40 -19.61
C SER A 123 -3.41 15.29 -19.84
N PHE A 124 -3.01 15.02 -21.09
CA PHE A 124 -1.59 15.08 -21.46
C PHE A 124 -0.99 16.47 -21.38
N ASP A 125 -1.78 17.54 -21.42
CA ASP A 125 -1.26 18.89 -21.22
C ASP A 125 -0.88 19.13 -19.76
N ASP A 126 -1.66 18.58 -18.82
CA ASP A 126 -1.27 18.55 -17.40
C ASP A 126 0.01 17.75 -17.20
N LEU A 127 0.15 16.60 -17.87
CA LEU A 127 1.38 15.82 -17.82
C LEU A 127 2.59 16.61 -18.37
N LYS A 128 2.45 17.37 -19.46
CA LYS A 128 3.53 18.21 -20.00
C LYS A 128 3.94 19.30 -19.00
N LEU A 129 2.97 19.97 -18.38
CA LEU A 129 3.23 20.98 -17.35
C LEU A 129 3.96 20.34 -16.16
N TRP A 130 3.49 19.19 -15.69
CA TRP A 130 4.11 18.44 -14.61
C TRP A 130 5.55 18.02 -14.97
N LEU A 131 5.80 17.51 -16.17
CA LEU A 131 7.14 17.11 -16.63
C LEU A 131 8.09 18.31 -16.68
N ASN A 132 7.65 19.43 -17.24
CA ASN A 132 8.44 20.65 -17.31
C ASN A 132 8.80 21.15 -15.89
N GLN A 133 7.83 21.13 -14.98
CA GLN A 133 8.05 21.49 -13.58
C GLN A 133 9.01 20.51 -12.89
N TRP A 134 8.79 19.21 -13.06
CA TRP A 134 9.62 18.16 -12.49
C TRP A 134 11.08 18.29 -12.93
N MET A 135 11.31 18.54 -14.22
CA MET A 135 12.65 18.75 -14.77
C MET A 135 13.28 20.04 -14.23
N ARG A 136 12.54 21.15 -14.24
CA ARG A 136 13.00 22.45 -13.73
C ARG A 136 13.39 22.39 -12.26
N ASP A 137 12.63 21.69 -11.44
CA ASP A 137 12.85 21.58 -10.01
C ASP A 137 13.89 20.51 -9.64
N SER A 138 14.32 19.68 -10.59
CA SER A 138 15.29 18.62 -10.35
C SER A 138 16.66 19.18 -10.04
N THR A 139 17.17 18.90 -8.85
CA THR A 139 18.55 19.22 -8.46
C THR A 139 19.47 18.06 -8.76
N GLU A 140 20.77 18.33 -8.75
CA GLU A 140 21.81 17.31 -8.90
C GLU A 140 21.69 16.19 -7.83
N LYS A 141 21.27 16.55 -6.61
CA LYS A 141 21.02 15.59 -5.52
C LYS A 141 19.88 14.63 -5.88
N ASP A 142 18.80 15.13 -6.48
CA ASP A 142 17.68 14.26 -6.86
C ASP A 142 18.06 13.32 -7.99
N LEU A 143 18.85 13.80 -8.97
CA LEU A 143 19.32 12.97 -10.07
C LEU A 143 20.26 11.87 -9.56
N LYS A 144 21.12 12.18 -8.59
CA LYS A 144 21.95 11.17 -7.90
C LYS A 144 21.07 10.12 -7.18
N GLN A 145 20.02 10.55 -6.47
CA GLN A 145 19.08 9.64 -5.82
C GLN A 145 18.30 8.77 -6.82
N LEU A 146 17.88 9.35 -7.95
CA LEU A 146 17.16 8.64 -9.00
C LEU A 146 18.05 7.60 -9.70
N ASN A 147 19.32 7.92 -9.96
CA ASN A 147 20.29 6.98 -10.50
C ASN A 147 20.61 5.83 -9.53
N ALA A 148 20.72 6.13 -8.23
CA ALA A 148 20.83 5.11 -7.19
C ALA A 148 19.58 4.22 -7.15
N PHE A 149 18.39 4.80 -7.28
CA PHE A 149 17.13 4.06 -7.33
C PHE A 149 17.03 3.12 -8.55
N LYS A 150 17.43 3.60 -9.73
CA LYS A 150 17.45 2.83 -10.98
C LYS A 150 18.34 1.59 -10.89
N SER A 151 19.49 1.70 -10.22
CA SER A 151 20.49 0.64 -10.10
C SER A 151 20.30 -0.27 -8.88
N MET A 152 19.29 0.01 -8.06
CA MET A 152 19.08 -0.69 -6.80
C MET A 152 18.66 -2.15 -7.03
N LYS A 153 19.16 -3.06 -6.18
CA LYS A 153 18.77 -4.47 -6.17
C LYS A 153 17.64 -4.70 -5.17
N ARG A 154 16.79 -5.69 -5.46
CA ARG A 154 15.72 -6.10 -4.53
C ARG A 154 16.33 -6.46 -3.17
N GLN A 155 15.74 -5.92 -2.11
CA GLN A 155 16.14 -6.19 -0.74
C GLN A 155 15.05 -6.98 0.00
N ARG A 156 15.43 -7.58 1.13
CA ARG A 156 14.54 -8.25 2.07
C ARG A 156 14.91 -7.78 3.47
N LYS A 157 14.18 -6.80 4.00
CA LYS A 157 14.43 -6.23 5.32
C LYS A 157 13.65 -6.98 6.40
N LYS A 158 14.22 -6.97 7.60
CA LYS A 158 13.51 -7.35 8.82
C LYS A 158 12.85 -6.10 9.40
N TYR A 159 11.75 -6.32 10.08
CA TYR A 159 10.99 -5.31 10.80
C TYR A 159 10.33 -5.99 12.00
N GLN A 160 9.97 -5.22 13.01
CA GLN A 160 9.33 -5.70 14.23
C GLN A 160 8.48 -4.61 14.89
N ALA A 161 7.64 -5.01 15.84
CA ALA A 161 6.91 -4.06 16.67
C ALA A 161 7.88 -3.13 17.43
N GLY A 162 7.49 -1.86 17.57
CA GLY A 162 8.32 -0.82 18.17
C GLY A 162 9.27 -0.11 17.19
N ASP A 163 9.43 -0.62 15.96
CA ASP A 163 10.22 0.04 14.92
C ASP A 163 9.58 1.37 14.51
N PHE A 164 10.37 2.44 14.55
CA PHE A 164 10.08 3.71 13.92
C PHE A 164 10.54 3.67 12.47
N PHE A 165 9.74 4.22 11.58
CA PHE A 165 10.04 4.21 10.16
C PHE A 165 9.70 5.51 9.48
N THR A 166 10.38 5.79 8.37
CA THR A 166 10.09 6.92 7.50
C THR A 166 9.58 6.48 6.15
N PHE A 167 8.77 7.34 5.54
CA PHE A 167 8.18 7.12 4.23
C PHE A 167 8.11 8.44 3.46
N LYS A 168 8.14 8.35 2.12
CA LYS A 168 8.03 9.54 1.27
C LYS A 168 6.58 10.00 1.11
N LEU A 169 6.36 11.28 1.42
CA LEU A 169 5.14 12.03 1.08
C LEU A 169 5.28 12.74 -0.26
N GLY A 170 6.50 12.92 -0.76
CA GLY A 170 6.77 13.49 -2.07
C GLY A 170 8.22 13.27 -2.44
N ARG A 171 8.77 14.11 -3.31
CA ARG A 171 10.17 13.97 -3.73
C ARG A 171 11.16 14.16 -2.58
N ARG A 172 10.90 15.14 -1.71
CA ARG A 172 11.81 15.58 -0.62
C ARG A 172 11.11 15.74 0.73
N LYS A 173 9.84 15.37 0.84
CA LYS A 173 9.06 15.42 2.08
C LYS A 173 8.88 14.01 2.63
N PHE A 174 9.09 13.87 3.92
CA PHE A 174 9.04 12.61 4.64
C PHE A 174 8.02 12.69 5.77
N GLY A 175 7.25 11.62 5.93
CA GLY A 175 6.48 11.36 7.15
C GLY A 175 7.18 10.29 7.99
N VAL A 176 6.68 10.12 9.21
CA VAL A 176 7.22 9.15 10.17
C VAL A 176 6.08 8.38 10.83
N GLY A 177 6.32 7.09 11.08
CA GLY A 177 5.37 6.21 11.74
C GLY A 177 6.06 5.21 12.65
N ARG A 178 5.26 4.36 13.29
CA ARG A 178 5.72 3.29 14.18
C ARG A 178 4.91 2.03 14.00
N ILE A 179 5.58 0.88 14.00
CA ILE A 179 4.93 -0.44 13.96
C ILE A 179 4.43 -0.77 15.38
N LEU A 180 3.13 -1.04 15.51
CA LEU A 180 2.50 -1.40 16.77
C LEU A 180 2.36 -2.91 16.94
N LEU A 181 2.06 -3.63 15.85
CA LEU A 181 1.86 -5.07 15.89
C LEU A 181 2.24 -5.75 14.58
N VAL A 182 2.86 -6.92 14.67
CA VAL A 182 3.08 -7.82 13.54
C VAL A 182 2.15 -9.03 13.71
N ILE A 183 1.27 -9.27 12.75
CA ILE A 183 0.13 -10.20 12.93
C ILE A 183 0.46 -11.63 12.49
N ASP A 184 1.38 -11.82 11.55
CA ASP A 184 1.75 -13.16 11.04
C ASP A 184 2.15 -14.17 12.15
N PRO A 185 2.90 -13.78 13.21
CA PRO A 185 3.16 -14.65 14.36
C PRO A 185 1.89 -15.06 15.12
N ILE A 186 0.91 -14.16 15.27
CA ILE A 186 -0.35 -14.43 15.98
C ILE A 186 -1.16 -15.45 15.19
N ARG A 187 -1.35 -15.22 13.89
CA ARG A 187 -2.07 -16.17 13.01
C ARG A 187 -1.47 -17.57 13.05
N LYS A 188 -0.13 -17.66 12.99
CA LYS A 188 0.58 -18.94 13.12
C LYS A 188 0.39 -19.60 14.48
N ALA A 189 0.24 -18.82 15.54
CA ALA A 189 -0.01 -19.35 16.88
C ALA A 189 -1.44 -19.91 16.99
N VAL A 190 -2.44 -19.24 16.40
CA VAL A 190 -3.83 -19.72 16.28
C VAL A 190 -3.88 -21.01 15.44
N GLU A 191 -3.27 -21.01 14.25
CA GLU A 191 -3.22 -22.19 13.35
C GLU A 191 -2.58 -23.42 14.02
N LYS A 192 -1.65 -23.20 14.96
CA LYS A 192 -0.97 -24.26 15.71
C LYS A 192 -1.68 -24.62 17.02
N GLY A 193 -2.79 -23.97 17.36
CA GLY A 193 -3.49 -24.16 18.64
C GLY A 193 -2.70 -23.70 19.86
N ILE A 194 -1.71 -22.81 19.70
CA ILE A 194 -0.98 -22.19 20.81
C ILE A 194 -1.83 -21.09 21.45
N LEU A 195 -2.47 -20.27 20.62
CA LEU A 195 -3.56 -19.38 21.04
C LEU A 195 -4.87 -20.10 20.82
N GLN A 196 -5.75 -20.07 21.82
CA GLN A 196 -7.06 -20.72 21.74
C GLN A 196 -8.09 -19.80 21.07
N GLU A 197 -7.90 -18.49 21.20
CA GLU A 197 -8.75 -17.49 20.58
C GLU A 197 -8.62 -17.50 19.06
N LYS A 198 -9.75 -17.34 18.36
CA LYS A 198 -9.81 -17.46 16.91
C LYS A 198 -9.28 -16.22 16.19
N HIS A 199 -9.36 -15.05 16.81
CA HIS A 199 -8.89 -13.78 16.25
C HIS A 199 -9.40 -13.47 14.82
N TYR A 200 -10.70 -13.67 14.58
CA TYR A 200 -11.29 -13.43 13.25
C TYR A 200 -10.98 -12.05 12.67
N GLY A 201 -10.93 -11.01 13.52
CA GLY A 201 -10.59 -9.65 13.09
C GLY A 201 -9.13 -9.45 12.66
N LEU A 202 -8.26 -10.44 12.82
CA LEU A 202 -6.87 -10.44 12.35
C LEU A 202 -6.66 -11.32 11.10
N HIS A 203 -7.73 -11.91 10.55
CA HIS A 203 -7.69 -12.73 9.33
C HIS A 203 -7.65 -11.88 8.05
N LEU A 204 -6.67 -10.99 7.96
CA LEU A 204 -6.50 -10.08 6.83
C LEU A 204 -5.72 -10.73 5.68
N MET A 205 -5.89 -10.18 4.47
CA MET A 205 -5.17 -10.62 3.28
C MET A 205 -3.66 -10.39 3.40
N GLY A 206 -2.86 -11.33 2.92
CA GLY A 206 -1.40 -11.19 2.87
C GLY A 206 -0.75 -11.24 4.25
N LYS A 207 0.24 -10.37 4.47
CA LYS A 207 1.00 -10.23 5.73
C LYS A 207 0.74 -8.87 6.36
N PRO A 208 -0.32 -8.75 7.16
CA PRO A 208 -0.69 -7.49 7.78
C PRO A 208 0.22 -7.13 8.95
N ILE A 209 0.40 -5.84 9.13
CA ILE A 209 0.98 -5.20 10.32
C ILE A 209 0.09 -4.03 10.72
N VAL A 210 0.08 -3.71 12.01
CA VAL A 210 -0.54 -2.48 12.51
C VAL A 210 0.53 -1.42 12.64
N ILE A 211 0.26 -0.25 12.07
CA ILE A 211 1.11 0.94 12.23
C ILE A 211 0.31 2.09 12.82
N LYS A 212 1.02 3.06 13.41
CA LYS A 212 0.53 4.43 13.56
C LYS A 212 1.41 5.39 12.79
N VAL A 213 0.84 6.51 12.37
CA VAL A 213 1.56 7.59 11.67
C VAL A 213 1.49 8.84 12.52
N TYR A 214 2.64 9.46 12.77
CA TYR A 214 2.70 10.70 13.53
C TYR A 214 2.31 11.88 12.66
N ASN A 215 1.64 12.88 13.23
CA ASN A 215 1.31 14.14 12.56
C ASN A 215 2.56 15.03 12.47
N LYS A 216 3.56 14.57 11.71
CA LYS A 216 4.84 15.23 11.56
C LYS A 216 5.44 15.00 10.18
N VAL A 217 5.93 16.08 9.59
CA VAL A 217 6.59 16.09 8.29
C VAL A 217 7.97 16.73 8.42
N SER A 218 8.93 16.23 7.65
CA SER A 218 10.29 16.77 7.58
C SER A 218 10.77 16.83 6.13
N ASP A 219 11.69 17.75 5.85
CA ASP A 219 12.46 17.81 4.60
C ASP A 219 13.64 16.82 4.57
N THR A 220 13.83 16.09 5.67
CA THR A 220 14.85 15.05 5.80
C THR A 220 14.23 13.76 6.33
N GLU A 221 14.91 12.64 6.09
CA GLU A 221 14.51 11.33 6.62
C GLU A 221 14.90 11.12 8.09
N ASN A 222 15.54 12.11 8.73
CA ASN A 222 15.99 12.03 10.11
C ASN A 222 14.94 12.64 11.03
N PHE A 223 14.45 11.84 11.98
CA PHE A 223 13.51 12.28 13.01
C PHE A 223 14.11 12.00 14.39
N ASP A 224 13.95 12.95 15.31
CA ASP A 224 14.27 12.74 16.72
C ASP A 224 13.18 11.86 17.36
N LEU A 225 13.58 10.67 17.82
CA LEU A 225 12.67 9.70 18.40
C LEU A 225 12.15 10.11 19.78
N ASP A 226 12.86 10.97 20.51
CA ASP A 226 12.40 11.51 21.79
C ASP A 226 11.24 12.48 21.58
N GLU A 227 11.29 13.28 20.52
CA GLU A 227 10.21 14.19 20.16
C GLU A 227 8.94 13.45 19.68
N LEU A 228 9.09 12.27 19.07
CA LEU A 228 7.95 11.48 18.60
C LEU A 228 7.12 10.89 19.74
N ALA A 229 7.69 10.72 20.93
CA ALA A 229 6.97 10.17 22.07
C ALA A 229 5.79 11.05 22.53
N THR A 230 5.87 12.36 22.27
CA THR A 230 4.82 13.34 22.62
C THR A 230 4.04 13.84 21.40
N CYS A 231 4.42 13.39 20.20
CA CYS A 231 3.80 13.83 18.96
C CYS A 231 2.42 13.17 18.78
N PRO A 232 1.36 13.95 18.46
CA PRO A 232 0.08 13.40 18.07
C PRO A 232 0.22 12.44 16.88
N ALA A 233 -0.59 11.40 16.85
CA ALA A 233 -0.64 10.43 15.76
C ALA A 233 -2.06 10.25 15.26
N PHE A 234 -2.19 9.87 13.99
CA PHE A 234 -3.45 9.38 13.44
C PHE A 234 -3.84 8.05 14.11
N PRO A 235 -5.13 7.69 14.12
CA PRO A 235 -5.55 6.34 14.47
C PRO A 235 -4.74 5.29 13.72
N SER A 236 -4.40 4.22 14.41
CA SER A 236 -3.65 3.12 13.84
C SER A 236 -4.42 2.41 12.74
N ASP A 237 -3.68 1.77 11.83
CA ASP A 237 -4.27 1.10 10.67
C ASP A 237 -3.48 -0.14 10.25
N PHE A 238 -4.15 -1.03 9.51
CA PHE A 238 -3.57 -2.22 8.91
C PHE A 238 -2.97 -1.92 7.54
N ILE A 239 -1.69 -2.27 7.37
CA ILE A 239 -1.03 -2.25 6.07
C ILE A 239 -0.31 -3.56 5.78
N ALA A 240 -0.09 -3.84 4.50
CA ALA A 240 0.74 -4.96 4.07
C ALA A 240 2.23 -4.71 4.39
N ASP A 241 2.94 -5.76 4.78
CA ASP A 241 4.36 -5.67 5.14
C ASP A 241 5.29 -5.39 3.95
N ASN A 242 4.82 -5.49 2.71
CA ASN A 242 5.61 -5.37 1.49
C ASN A 242 6.49 -4.11 1.48
N VAL A 243 5.96 -2.97 1.95
CA VAL A 243 6.69 -1.69 2.01
C VAL A 243 7.90 -1.75 2.95
N PHE A 244 7.84 -2.55 4.01
CA PHE A 244 9.00 -2.80 4.88
C PHE A 244 9.87 -3.89 4.31
N TYR A 245 9.27 -5.02 3.92
CA TYR A 245 9.99 -6.19 3.45
C TYR A 245 10.89 -5.87 2.25
N TYR A 246 10.42 -5.06 1.29
CA TYR A 246 11.22 -4.64 0.14
C TYR A 246 12.07 -3.38 0.38
N GLY A 247 11.99 -2.77 1.57
CA GLY A 247 12.79 -1.62 1.97
C GLY A 247 12.34 -0.31 1.33
N GLU A 248 11.04 -0.15 1.04
CA GLU A 248 10.48 1.15 0.66
C GLU A 248 10.39 2.08 1.88
N TYR A 249 9.95 1.54 3.02
CA TYR A 249 9.92 2.26 4.30
C TYR A 249 11.16 1.91 5.10
N ASN A 250 11.92 2.93 5.48
CA ASN A 250 13.19 2.76 6.17
C ASN A 250 12.97 2.79 7.68
N VAL A 251 13.39 1.73 8.37
CA VAL A 251 13.43 1.72 9.83
C VAL A 251 14.57 2.62 10.31
N ILE A 252 14.25 3.58 11.18
CA ILE A 252 15.18 4.59 11.69
C ILE A 252 15.53 4.39 13.18
N GLY A 253 14.89 3.43 13.84
CA GLY A 253 15.19 3.05 15.22
C GLY A 253 14.10 2.16 15.81
N ASN A 254 14.33 1.63 17.00
CA ASN A 254 13.37 0.80 17.71
C ASN A 254 13.31 1.22 19.19
N ARG A 255 12.10 1.25 19.75
CA ARG A 255 11.88 1.33 21.18
C ARG A 255 10.76 0.37 21.57
N SER A 256 10.79 -0.11 22.82
CA SER A 256 9.66 -0.85 23.39
C SER A 256 8.39 0.01 23.38
N LEU A 257 7.27 -0.60 23.02
CA LEU A 257 5.95 0.06 23.05
C LEU A 257 5.52 0.25 24.49
N GLN A 258 5.13 1.48 24.85
CA GLN A 258 4.56 1.74 26.17
C GLN A 258 3.04 1.49 26.16
N PRO A 259 2.43 1.06 27.28
CA PRO A 259 0.99 0.80 27.34
C PRO A 259 0.12 1.97 26.84
N ALA A 260 0.48 3.21 27.19
CA ALA A 260 -0.22 4.42 26.75
C ALA A 260 -0.13 4.70 25.23
N GLU A 261 0.78 4.04 24.53
CA GLU A 261 0.95 4.17 23.08
C GLU A 261 0.17 3.14 22.27
N LEU A 262 -0.37 2.12 22.94
CA LEU A 262 -1.08 1.03 22.29
C LEU A 262 -2.49 1.49 21.95
N GLU A 263 -2.75 1.49 20.65
CA GLU A 263 -4.04 1.81 20.05
C GLU A 263 -4.12 0.94 18.80
N PHE A 264 -5.28 0.32 18.56
CA PHE A 264 -5.46 -0.67 17.51
C PHE A 264 -6.80 -0.45 16.83
N PRO A 265 -6.95 -0.81 15.55
CA PRO A 265 -8.27 -0.83 14.95
C PRO A 265 -9.24 -1.72 15.73
N ILE A 266 -10.49 -1.30 15.79
CA ILE A 266 -11.58 -2.01 16.46
C ILE A 266 -12.49 -2.59 15.37
N SER A 267 -12.61 -3.92 15.31
CA SER A 267 -13.54 -4.60 14.42
C SER A 267 -14.63 -5.28 15.24
N TYR A 268 -15.89 -4.95 14.97
CA TYR A 268 -17.06 -5.67 15.47
C TYR A 268 -17.75 -6.29 14.26
N SER A 269 -17.83 -7.63 14.19
CA SER A 269 -18.48 -8.29 13.06
C SER A 269 -18.94 -9.71 13.35
N ARG A 270 -19.72 -10.25 12.43
CA ARG A 270 -19.99 -11.69 12.32
C ARG A 270 -18.78 -12.38 11.71
N SER A 271 -18.51 -13.60 12.17
CA SER A 271 -17.56 -14.51 11.54
C SER A 271 -17.84 -14.67 10.05
N ILE A 272 -16.76 -14.69 9.25
CA ILE A 272 -16.81 -15.04 7.83
C ILE A 272 -16.52 -16.52 7.58
N ASP A 273 -16.21 -17.26 8.63
CA ASP A 273 -15.97 -18.69 8.56
C ASP A 273 -17.30 -19.40 8.33
N GLY A 274 -17.43 -20.10 7.19
CA GLY A 274 -18.63 -20.86 6.87
C GLY A 274 -18.92 -21.99 7.86
N GLN A 275 -17.93 -22.41 8.66
CA GLN A 275 -18.10 -23.41 9.71
C GLN A 275 -18.49 -22.83 11.08
N ASP A 276 -18.40 -21.51 11.25
CA ASP A 276 -18.79 -20.83 12.49
C ASP A 276 -19.65 -19.58 12.20
N PRO A 277 -20.79 -19.75 11.51
CA PRO A 277 -21.59 -18.64 11.04
C PRO A 277 -22.35 -17.93 12.17
N ASP A 278 -22.53 -18.54 13.34
CA ASP A 278 -23.32 -17.96 14.42
C ASP A 278 -22.48 -17.10 15.38
N THR A 279 -21.19 -16.95 15.11
CA THR A 279 -20.30 -16.17 15.98
C THR A 279 -20.29 -14.68 15.60
N VAL A 280 -20.48 -13.85 16.61
CA VAL A 280 -20.27 -12.39 16.58
C VAL A 280 -19.09 -12.07 17.47
N TYR A 281 -18.11 -11.35 16.92
CA TYR A 281 -16.87 -11.02 17.62
C TYR A 281 -16.65 -9.53 17.74
N LEU A 282 -15.85 -9.19 18.76
CA LEU A 282 -15.16 -7.92 18.93
C LEU A 282 -13.66 -8.20 18.94
N GLN A 283 -12.94 -7.65 17.96
CA GLN A 283 -11.49 -7.63 17.89
C GLN A 283 -10.99 -6.21 18.19
N TYR A 284 -10.11 -6.09 19.17
CA TYR A 284 -9.37 -4.86 19.46
C TYR A 284 -7.95 -5.23 19.85
N GLY A 285 -6.97 -5.06 18.95
CA GLY A 285 -5.58 -5.51 19.21
C GLY A 285 -5.51 -7.01 19.50
N MET A 286 -4.98 -7.41 20.66
CA MET A 286 -4.98 -8.81 21.15
C MET A 286 -6.25 -9.19 21.94
N ILE A 287 -7.19 -8.27 22.17
CA ILE A 287 -8.48 -8.58 22.79
C ILE A 287 -9.36 -9.21 21.72
N TYR A 288 -9.74 -10.47 21.93
CA TYR A 288 -10.73 -11.17 21.11
C TYR A 288 -11.84 -11.69 22.01
N LEU A 289 -13.05 -11.19 21.79
CA LEU A 289 -14.24 -11.61 22.53
C LEU A 289 -15.31 -12.02 21.53
N GLU A 290 -16.02 -13.11 21.84
CA GLU A 290 -17.08 -13.63 20.98
C GLU A 290 -18.36 -13.92 21.77
N THR A 291 -19.47 -13.88 21.06
CA THR A 291 -20.80 -14.24 21.56
C THR A 291 -21.60 -14.87 20.43
N ASN A 292 -22.67 -15.59 20.77
CA ASN A 292 -23.58 -16.12 19.77
C ASN A 292 -24.43 -14.99 19.19
N ILE A 293 -24.70 -15.01 17.89
CA ILE A 293 -25.53 -14.04 17.18
C ILE A 293 -26.92 -13.87 17.79
N LYS A 294 -27.47 -14.93 18.42
CA LYS A 294 -28.75 -14.89 19.14
C LYS A 294 -28.71 -14.03 20.40
N ASN A 295 -27.52 -13.83 20.98
CA ASN A 295 -27.34 -13.05 22.20
C ASN A 295 -27.10 -11.57 21.88
N TYR A 296 -26.38 -11.27 20.79
CA TYR A 296 -26.07 -9.89 20.42
C TYR A 296 -25.68 -9.71 18.94
N ASN A 297 -26.50 -8.99 18.19
CA ASN A 297 -26.30 -8.66 16.77
C ASN A 297 -26.70 -7.21 16.43
N ARG A 298 -26.89 -6.35 17.44
CA ARG A 298 -27.59 -5.06 17.35
C ARG A 298 -27.05 -4.08 16.29
N TYR A 299 -25.78 -4.23 15.91
CA TYR A 299 -25.09 -3.35 14.97
C TYR A 299 -24.56 -4.08 13.73
N LEU A 300 -25.00 -5.32 13.50
CA LEU A 300 -24.74 -6.02 12.24
C LEU A 300 -25.73 -5.52 11.18
N ASN A 301 -25.25 -5.19 9.98
CA ASN A 301 -26.13 -4.97 8.84
C ASN A 301 -26.44 -6.33 8.18
N GLU A 302 -27.72 -6.70 8.13
CA GLU A 302 -28.21 -7.97 7.54
C GLU A 302 -28.59 -7.86 6.06
N ALA A 303 -28.34 -6.73 5.39
CA ALA A 303 -28.77 -6.49 4.00
C ALA A 303 -27.93 -7.29 2.98
N ILE A 304 -28.18 -8.60 2.89
CA ILE A 304 -27.73 -9.45 1.79
C ILE A 304 -28.51 -9.04 0.54
N ASP A 305 -28.03 -8.05 -0.20
CA ASP A 305 -28.41 -7.91 -1.60
C ASP A 305 -27.53 -8.86 -2.42
N ALA A 306 -28.12 -9.65 -3.30
CA ALA A 306 -27.46 -10.74 -4.03
C ALA A 306 -26.29 -10.27 -4.93
N MET A 307 -26.11 -8.95 -5.09
CA MET A 307 -25.00 -8.32 -5.81
C MET A 307 -23.98 -7.58 -4.93
N HIS A 308 -24.24 -7.38 -3.64
CA HIS A 308 -23.38 -6.61 -2.75
C HIS A 308 -23.21 -7.35 -1.42
N TYR A 309 -22.00 -7.86 -1.17
CA TYR A 309 -21.60 -8.24 0.19
C TYR A 309 -21.75 -7.00 1.08
N SER A 310 -22.84 -6.87 1.83
CA SER A 310 -22.97 -5.80 2.81
C SER A 310 -21.97 -6.08 3.93
N SER A 311 -20.80 -5.46 3.85
CA SER A 311 -19.86 -5.41 4.95
C SER A 311 -20.57 -4.75 6.13
N ASN A 312 -20.58 -5.42 7.29
CA ASN A 312 -20.94 -4.75 8.53
C ASN A 312 -20.16 -3.43 8.64
N PRO A 313 -20.84 -2.30 8.90
CA PRO A 313 -20.20 -0.97 8.91
C PRO A 313 -19.03 -0.88 9.89
N TYR A 314 -19.03 -1.67 10.96
CA TYR A 314 -18.00 -1.65 12.00
C TYR A 314 -16.96 -2.77 11.84
N ARG A 315 -16.92 -3.42 10.67
CA ARG A 315 -15.90 -4.40 10.35
C ARG A 315 -14.65 -3.70 9.81
N PHE A 316 -13.68 -3.49 10.68
CA PHE A 316 -12.41 -2.85 10.34
C PHE A 316 -11.36 -3.91 9.96
N GLU A 317 -11.52 -4.53 8.79
CA GLU A 317 -10.62 -5.60 8.30
C GLU A 317 -10.12 -5.35 6.87
N SER A 318 -10.14 -4.10 6.46
CA SER A 318 -9.48 -3.66 5.23
C SER A 318 -7.99 -3.49 5.48
N ILE A 319 -7.18 -3.86 4.49
CA ILE A 319 -5.72 -3.71 4.55
C ILE A 319 -5.26 -2.81 3.40
N GLY A 320 -4.52 -1.77 3.73
CA GLY A 320 -3.85 -0.93 2.75
C GLY A 320 -2.57 -1.59 2.20
N PHE A 321 -2.25 -1.37 0.92
CA PHE A 321 -0.92 -1.72 0.41
C PHE A 321 0.19 -0.80 0.95
N SER A 322 -0.19 0.37 1.47
CA SER A 322 0.67 1.42 2.01
C SER A 322 -0.15 2.30 2.97
N ILE A 323 0.47 3.35 3.52
CA ILE A 323 -0.21 4.32 4.40
C ILE A 323 -1.43 4.92 3.70
N LEU A 324 -2.54 5.03 4.45
CA LEU A 324 -3.78 5.63 3.97
C LEU A 324 -3.57 6.96 3.28
N PHE A 325 -4.26 7.10 2.15
CA PHE A 325 -4.33 8.33 1.35
C PHE A 325 -4.65 9.55 2.21
N ARG A 326 -5.65 9.44 3.10
CA ARG A 326 -6.05 10.52 3.99
C ARG A 326 -4.91 10.99 4.87
N ASN A 327 -4.23 10.08 5.55
CA ASN A 327 -3.12 10.43 6.43
C ASN A 327 -2.02 11.17 5.64
N ARG A 328 -1.76 10.77 4.39
CA ARG A 328 -0.81 11.48 3.50
C ARG A 328 -1.30 12.89 3.16
N ALA A 329 -2.57 13.04 2.78
CA ALA A 329 -3.16 14.33 2.43
C ALA A 329 -3.18 15.30 3.63
N GLU A 330 -3.58 14.82 4.82
CA GLU A 330 -3.60 15.62 6.05
C GLU A 330 -2.20 16.06 6.48
N LEU A 331 -1.20 15.18 6.36
CA LEU A 331 0.20 15.54 6.59
C LEU A 331 0.68 16.65 5.63
N LEU A 332 0.10 16.73 4.44
CA LEU A 332 0.36 17.78 3.46
C LEU A 332 -0.59 18.99 3.62
N GLY A 333 -1.33 19.07 4.73
CA GLY A 333 -2.22 20.18 5.06
C GLY A 333 -3.55 20.19 4.30
N ARG A 334 -3.95 19.06 3.70
CA ARG A 334 -5.19 18.94 2.94
C ARG A 334 -6.26 18.24 3.76
N LYS A 335 -7.45 18.82 3.81
CA LYS A 335 -8.62 18.19 4.43
C LYS A 335 -9.39 17.43 3.36
N LEU A 336 -9.70 16.17 3.64
CA LEU A 336 -10.55 15.34 2.80
C LEU A 336 -11.81 14.97 3.59
N ASP A 337 -12.97 15.26 3.02
CA ASP A 337 -14.25 14.88 3.58
C ASP A 337 -14.60 13.48 3.07
N MET A 338 -14.26 12.42 3.82
CA MET A 338 -14.52 11.03 3.38
C MET A 338 -15.48 10.32 4.34
N ALA A 339 -16.48 9.65 3.76
CA ALA A 339 -17.53 8.93 4.48
C ALA A 339 -17.05 7.70 5.26
N ASP A 340 -15.94 7.06 4.86
CA ASP A 340 -15.42 5.83 5.47
C ASP A 340 -15.01 5.98 6.95
N ASP A 341 -14.76 7.20 7.41
CA ASP A 341 -14.42 7.46 8.82
C ASP A 341 -15.56 7.14 9.79
N LYS A 342 -16.80 7.21 9.28
CA LYS A 342 -18.00 6.95 10.10
C LYS A 342 -18.19 5.47 10.41
N SER A 343 -17.41 4.60 9.77
CA SER A 343 -17.41 3.16 9.98
C SER A 343 -16.41 2.73 11.06
N ASP A 344 -15.44 3.59 11.41
CA ASP A 344 -14.48 3.33 12.48
C ASP A 344 -15.14 3.56 13.86
N LEU A 345 -15.17 2.52 14.71
CA LEU A 345 -15.73 2.63 16.07
C LEU A 345 -14.94 3.59 16.98
N ARG A 346 -13.73 3.98 16.60
CA ARG A 346 -12.93 4.99 17.29
C ARG A 346 -13.37 6.41 16.95
N HIS A 347 -14.13 6.60 15.88
CA HIS A 347 -14.63 7.91 15.48
C HIS A 347 -15.60 8.48 16.54
N PRO A 348 -15.52 9.78 16.90
CA PRO A 348 -16.35 10.36 17.96
C PRO A 348 -17.86 10.22 17.76
N GLU A 349 -18.35 10.24 16.50
CA GLU A 349 -19.78 10.03 16.20
C GLU A 349 -20.28 8.65 16.64
N ASN A 350 -19.39 7.66 16.71
CA ASN A 350 -19.71 6.29 17.11
C ASN A 350 -19.57 6.05 18.62
N ALA A 351 -19.30 7.07 19.44
CA ALA A 351 -19.03 6.90 20.87
C ALA A 351 -20.13 6.11 21.62
N LYS A 352 -21.41 6.37 21.31
CA LYS A 352 -22.54 5.63 21.92
C LYS A 352 -22.59 4.17 21.47
N ILE A 353 -22.34 3.91 20.19
CA ILE A 353 -22.31 2.56 19.63
C ILE A 353 -21.15 1.76 20.22
N LYS A 354 -19.95 2.37 20.26
CA LYS A 354 -18.77 1.79 20.91
C LYS A 354 -19.06 1.46 22.37
N GLN A 355 -19.68 2.38 23.12
CA GLN A 355 -20.06 2.15 24.52
C GLN A 355 -21.00 0.95 24.66
N ASP A 356 -22.03 0.84 23.84
CA ASP A 356 -22.99 -0.27 23.88
C ASP A 356 -22.32 -1.61 23.56
N ILE A 357 -21.47 -1.66 22.54
CA ILE A 357 -20.71 -2.87 22.14
C ILE A 357 -19.76 -3.26 23.28
N PHE A 358 -18.93 -2.31 23.75
CA PHE A 358 -17.95 -2.59 24.80
C PHE A 358 -18.64 -3.07 26.07
N THR A 359 -19.74 -2.43 26.49
CA THR A 359 -20.50 -2.85 27.68
C THR A 359 -21.01 -4.28 27.54
N HIS A 360 -21.53 -4.66 26.37
CA HIS A 360 -21.99 -6.05 26.13
C HIS A 360 -20.84 -7.06 26.27
N PHE A 361 -19.69 -6.77 25.66
CA PHE A 361 -18.50 -7.61 25.75
C PHE A 361 -17.76 -7.44 27.09
N GLY A 362 -18.27 -6.63 28.02
CA GLY A 362 -17.70 -6.36 29.35
C GLY A 362 -16.35 -5.64 29.30
N LEU A 363 -16.17 -4.74 28.34
CA LEU A 363 -15.09 -3.76 28.23
C LEU A 363 -15.62 -2.36 28.59
N ASP A 364 -14.72 -1.39 28.69
CA ASP A 364 -15.05 0.00 29.00
C ASP A 364 -14.57 0.93 27.86
N ALA A 365 -15.52 1.53 27.13
CA ALA A 365 -15.19 2.34 25.96
C ALA A 365 -14.47 3.66 26.30
N THR A 366 -14.46 4.06 27.57
CA THR A 366 -13.77 5.26 28.06
C THR A 366 -12.31 4.99 28.44
N LYS A 367 -11.92 3.72 28.59
CA LYS A 367 -10.57 3.28 28.92
C LYS A 367 -9.71 3.07 27.68
N SER A 368 -8.39 3.16 27.87
CA SER A 368 -7.39 2.87 26.84
C SER A 368 -7.41 1.38 26.44
N TYR A 369 -6.68 1.04 25.37
CA TYR A 369 -6.44 -0.35 25.00
C TYR A 369 -5.81 -1.13 26.16
N ALA A 370 -4.74 -0.59 26.76
CA ALA A 370 -3.99 -1.28 27.80
C ALA A 370 -4.86 -1.60 29.02
N GLU A 371 -5.67 -0.65 29.47
CA GLU A 371 -6.59 -0.86 30.57
C GLU A 371 -7.69 -1.88 30.24
N ASN A 372 -8.21 -1.88 29.01
CA ASN A 372 -9.16 -2.90 28.56
C ASN A 372 -8.50 -4.27 28.39
N TYR A 373 -7.22 -4.31 28.04
CA TYR A 373 -6.46 -5.56 27.95
C TYR A 373 -6.28 -6.19 29.33
N GLU A 374 -6.05 -5.39 30.37
CA GLU A 374 -6.06 -5.88 31.76
C GLU A 374 -7.46 -6.40 32.16
N ILE A 375 -8.54 -5.72 31.77
CA ILE A 375 -9.91 -6.23 32.00
C ILE A 375 -10.11 -7.58 31.30
N TYR A 376 -9.60 -7.72 30.07
CA TYR A 376 -9.67 -8.94 29.28
C TYR A 376 -8.92 -10.10 29.94
N LEU A 377 -7.69 -9.87 30.42
CA LEU A 377 -6.87 -10.90 31.07
C LEU A 377 -7.43 -11.39 32.42
N ASN A 378 -8.29 -10.61 33.07
CA ASN A 378 -8.89 -10.94 34.36
C ASN A 378 -10.28 -11.61 34.25
N LYS A 379 -10.73 -11.92 33.03
CA LYS A 379 -11.92 -12.74 32.78
C LYS A 379 -11.54 -14.19 32.58
#